data_AF-A0A438EEK5-F1
#
_entry.id   AF-A0A438EEK5-F1
#
_cell.length_a   1.000
_cell.length_b   1.000
_cell.length_c   1.000
_cell.angle_alpha   90.00
_cell.angle_beta   90.00
_cell.angle_gamma   90.00
#
_symmetry.space_group_name_H-M   'P 1'
#
loop_
_entity.id
_entity.type
_entity.pdbx_description
1 polymer ?
#
loop_
_entity_poly.entity_id
_entity_poly.type
_entity_poly.pdbx_seq_one_letter_code
_entity_poly.pdbx_strand_id
1 'polypeptide(L)'
;MDSTVITGSLNVIDGSTTFKSATLAAVGDGFIAQDIWFQNTAGPQKHQAVALRVGADQAVINRCRIDAYQDTLYAHTNRQFYRDCYITGTVDFIFGHHKIIPGSTLEGYSRAVVLQSYIGDHIDPAGWSVWDGEFALKTLYYGEYVNRGPGAGTSKRVKWPGYRVITSPAEARNFTVAELIQGGTWLESTGVAYTEGL
;
A
#
# COMPACT_ATOMS: atom_id res chain seq x y z
N MET A 1 13.90 -15.25 -4.98
CA MET A 1 14.15 -13.99 -4.25
C MET A 1 14.38 -14.35 -2.79
N ASP A 2 15.25 -15.32 -2.50
CA ASP A 2 15.23 -16.01 -1.19
C ASP A 2 16.62 -16.14 -0.56
N SER A 3 17.66 -15.60 -1.19
CA SER A 3 19.04 -15.76 -0.74
C SER A 3 19.47 -14.71 0.28
N THR A 4 18.84 -13.53 0.27
CA THR A 4 19.20 -12.40 1.14
C THR A 4 17.98 -11.93 1.92
N VAL A 5 18.04 -12.03 3.24
CA VAL A 5 16.94 -11.69 4.15
C VAL A 5 17.44 -10.73 5.22
N ILE A 6 16.72 -9.63 5.44
CA ILE A 6 16.83 -8.80 6.64
C ILE A 6 15.59 -9.08 7.49
N THR A 7 15.81 -9.65 8.68
CA THR A 7 14.74 -10.08 9.57
C THR A 7 14.80 -9.39 10.93
N GLY A 8 13.65 -9.12 11.51
CA GLY A 8 13.47 -8.59 12.87
C GLY A 8 12.19 -9.10 13.50
N SER A 9 11.91 -8.70 14.75
CA SER A 9 10.71 -9.14 15.49
C SER A 9 10.18 -8.10 16.47
N LEU A 10 10.57 -6.83 16.31
CA LEU A 10 10.03 -5.74 17.13
C LEU A 10 8.53 -5.59 16.85
N ASN A 11 7.76 -5.31 17.90
CA ASN A 11 6.31 -5.25 17.84
C ASN A 11 5.72 -4.40 18.98
N VAL A 12 4.44 -4.07 18.87
CA VAL A 12 3.74 -3.22 19.84
C VAL A 12 3.51 -3.91 21.19
N ILE A 13 3.14 -5.19 21.20
CA ILE A 13 2.90 -5.94 22.46
C ILE A 13 4.14 -5.94 23.38
N ASP A 14 5.33 -6.07 22.79
CA ASP A 14 6.59 -6.11 23.53
C ASP A 14 7.20 -4.70 23.78
N GLY A 15 6.41 -3.65 23.59
CA GLY A 15 6.75 -2.28 24.01
C GLY A 15 7.35 -1.36 22.94
N SER A 16 7.41 -1.78 21.67
CA SER A 16 7.73 -0.86 20.57
C SER A 16 6.51 -0.01 20.19
N THR A 17 6.71 0.96 19.31
CA THR A 17 5.61 1.61 18.58
C THR A 17 5.54 1.04 17.17
N THR A 18 4.38 1.12 16.49
CA THR A 18 4.27 0.71 15.08
C THR A 18 5.39 1.30 14.22
N PHE A 19 5.64 2.61 14.35
CA PHE A 19 6.69 3.32 13.62
C PHE A 19 8.11 2.77 13.89
N LYS A 20 8.42 2.44 15.15
CA LYS A 20 9.74 1.93 15.58
C LYS A 20 9.87 0.40 15.46
N SER A 21 8.78 -0.31 15.13
CA SER A 21 8.79 -1.77 14.97
C SER A 21 9.40 -2.25 13.65
N ALA A 22 9.63 -1.34 12.70
CA ALA A 22 10.15 -1.65 11.38
C ALA A 22 11.49 -2.39 11.43
N THR A 23 11.54 -3.57 10.81
CA THR A 23 12.80 -4.32 10.62
C THR A 23 13.80 -3.53 9.79
N LEU A 24 13.33 -2.89 8.71
CA LEU A 24 14.09 -1.87 7.99
C LEU A 24 13.27 -0.59 7.83
N ALA A 25 13.91 0.55 8.07
CA ALA A 25 13.35 1.87 7.86
C ALA A 25 14.21 2.68 6.87
N ALA A 26 13.64 3.04 5.73
CA ALA A 26 14.27 3.87 4.72
C ALA A 26 13.66 5.28 4.69
N VAL A 27 14.50 6.30 4.86
CA VAL A 27 14.08 7.72 4.86
C VAL A 27 14.93 8.63 3.97
N GLY A 28 16.05 8.13 3.43
CA GLY A 28 16.88 8.91 2.51
C GLY A 28 16.29 8.89 1.11
N ASP A 29 16.10 10.06 0.51
CA ASP A 29 15.51 10.22 -0.82
C ASP A 29 16.29 9.45 -1.89
N GLY A 30 15.56 8.90 -2.87
CA GLY A 30 16.12 8.05 -3.92
C GLY A 30 16.54 6.66 -3.43
N PHE A 31 16.07 6.21 -2.25
CA PHE A 31 16.36 4.85 -1.76
C PHE A 31 15.89 3.79 -2.77
N ILE A 32 16.79 2.88 -3.14
CA ILE A 32 16.50 1.74 -4.01
C ILE A 32 16.81 0.46 -3.24
N ALA A 33 15.81 -0.42 -3.11
CA ALA A 33 15.99 -1.80 -2.68
C ALA A 33 15.67 -2.74 -3.83
N GLN A 34 16.52 -3.77 -4.02
CA GLN A 34 16.33 -4.74 -5.07
C GLN A 34 16.80 -6.15 -4.70
N ASP A 35 16.05 -7.16 -5.16
CA ASP A 35 16.40 -8.58 -5.04
C ASP A 35 16.65 -9.04 -3.58
N ILE A 36 15.86 -8.50 -2.64
CA ILE A 36 16.02 -8.72 -1.18
C ILE A 36 14.68 -8.98 -0.48
N TRP A 37 14.72 -9.71 0.62
CA TRP A 37 13.55 -9.97 1.48
C TRP A 37 13.66 -9.19 2.80
N PHE A 38 12.65 -8.36 3.10
CA PHE A 38 12.42 -7.76 4.42
C PHE A 38 11.35 -8.53 5.19
N GLN A 39 11.66 -9.00 6.40
CA GLN A 39 10.76 -9.84 7.19
C GLN A 39 10.62 -9.34 8.63
N ASN A 40 9.39 -9.33 9.15
CA ASN A 40 9.15 -9.27 10.60
C ASN A 40 8.47 -10.55 11.09
N THR A 41 9.12 -11.27 11.99
CA THR A 41 8.70 -12.61 12.47
C THR A 41 7.95 -12.59 13.80
N ALA A 42 7.50 -11.43 14.28
CA ALA A 42 6.84 -11.30 15.59
C ALA A 42 5.60 -12.21 15.75
N GLY A 43 4.84 -12.43 14.67
CA GLY A 43 3.64 -13.26 14.68
C GLY A 43 2.35 -12.47 14.91
N PRO A 44 1.18 -13.05 14.59
CA PRO A 44 -0.12 -12.36 14.62
C PRO A 44 -0.56 -11.97 16.04
N GLN A 45 -0.13 -12.72 17.07
CA GLN A 45 -0.41 -12.43 18.48
C GLN A 45 0.31 -11.20 19.02
N LYS A 46 1.23 -10.61 18.26
CA LYS A 46 2.04 -9.46 18.67
C LYS A 46 1.50 -8.12 18.15
N HIS A 47 0.35 -8.14 17.48
CA HIS A 47 -0.24 -6.99 16.80
C HIS A 47 0.74 -6.32 15.82
N GLN A 48 0.80 -4.99 15.78
CA GLN A 48 1.56 -4.25 14.77
C GLN A 48 3.06 -4.57 14.84
N ALA A 49 3.61 -5.04 13.72
CA ALA A 49 5.01 -5.44 13.60
C ALA A 49 5.50 -5.25 12.15
N VAL A 50 6.12 -4.11 11.89
CA VAL A 50 6.45 -3.67 10.52
C VAL A 50 7.68 -4.41 9.98
N ALA A 51 7.62 -4.92 8.75
CA ALA A 51 8.77 -5.46 8.04
C ALA A 51 9.56 -4.34 7.35
N LEU A 52 8.88 -3.51 6.57
CA LEU A 52 9.49 -2.40 5.84
C LEU A 52 8.72 -1.10 6.09
N ARG A 53 9.43 -0.05 6.51
CA ARG A 53 8.89 1.32 6.55
C ARG A 53 9.64 2.19 5.56
N VAL A 54 8.90 2.86 4.67
CA VAL A 54 9.46 3.77 3.67
C VAL A 54 8.87 5.16 3.86
N GLY A 55 9.73 6.14 4.10
CA GLY A 55 9.40 7.57 4.10
C GLY A 55 10.31 8.40 3.21
N ALA A 56 11.13 7.74 2.37
CA ALA A 56 11.97 8.36 1.37
C ALA A 56 11.13 8.84 0.18
N ASP A 57 11.41 10.03 -0.34
CA ASP A 57 10.85 10.46 -1.62
C ASP A 57 11.58 9.78 -2.79
N GLN A 58 10.86 9.55 -3.88
CA GLN A 58 11.39 8.87 -5.08
C GLN A 58 12.01 7.50 -4.77
N ALA A 59 11.42 6.75 -3.83
CA ALA A 59 11.91 5.43 -3.46
C ALA A 59 11.47 4.35 -4.46
N VAL A 60 12.37 3.43 -4.78
CA VAL A 60 12.08 2.24 -5.62
C VAL A 60 12.29 0.97 -4.81
N ILE A 61 11.26 0.13 -4.78
CA ILE A 61 11.32 -1.19 -4.18
C ILE A 61 11.02 -2.16 -5.33
N ASN A 62 12.06 -2.83 -5.83
CA ASN A 62 11.97 -3.62 -7.04
C ASN A 62 12.35 -5.07 -6.74
N ARG A 63 11.54 -6.05 -7.16
CA ARG A 63 11.90 -7.46 -7.00
C ARG A 63 12.20 -7.86 -5.54
N CYS A 64 11.46 -7.27 -4.60
CA CYS A 64 11.60 -7.52 -3.17
C CYS A 64 10.46 -8.39 -2.63
N ARG A 65 10.77 -9.15 -1.57
CA ARG A 65 9.75 -9.79 -0.73
C ARG A 65 9.59 -8.98 0.56
N ILE A 66 8.35 -8.75 0.97
CA ILE A 66 8.01 -8.03 2.21
C ILE A 66 6.98 -8.87 2.96
N ASP A 67 7.35 -9.37 4.13
CA ASP A 67 6.62 -10.44 4.80
C ASP A 67 6.49 -10.18 6.31
N ALA A 68 5.26 -10.12 6.81
CA ALA A 68 4.93 -10.09 8.23
C ALA A 68 3.45 -10.49 8.41
N TYR A 69 2.87 -10.13 9.56
CA TYR A 69 1.44 -10.33 9.84
C TYR A 69 0.67 -9.02 9.78
N GLN A 70 0.51 -8.33 10.91
CA GLN A 70 -0.18 -7.04 10.96
C GLN A 70 0.82 -5.90 10.68
N ASP A 71 0.41 -4.92 9.87
CA ASP A 71 1.20 -3.74 9.52
C ASP A 71 2.50 -4.06 8.74
N THR A 72 2.48 -5.05 7.83
CA THR A 72 3.69 -5.51 7.10
C THR A 72 4.48 -4.39 6.42
N LEU A 73 3.83 -3.59 5.56
CA LEU A 73 4.44 -2.52 4.78
C LEU A 73 3.86 -1.18 5.21
N TYR A 74 4.73 -0.36 5.83
CA TYR A 74 4.41 1.01 6.17
C TYR A 74 4.92 1.97 5.09
N ALA A 75 4.10 2.22 4.07
CA ALA A 75 4.32 3.23 3.03
C ALA A 75 4.04 4.63 3.61
N HIS A 76 4.90 5.05 4.55
CA HIS A 76 4.64 6.12 5.50
C HIS A 76 4.35 7.49 4.87
N THR A 77 5.18 7.98 3.93
CA THR A 77 5.02 9.30 3.28
C THR A 77 5.83 9.38 1.99
N ASN A 78 5.62 10.45 1.21
CA ASN A 78 6.34 10.80 -0.03
C ASN A 78 6.06 9.84 -1.19
N ARG A 79 6.72 10.05 -2.33
CA ARG A 79 6.48 9.29 -3.57
C ARG A 79 7.30 8.00 -3.55
N GLN A 80 6.65 6.89 -3.83
CA GLN A 80 7.23 5.55 -3.76
C GLN A 80 6.72 4.70 -4.92
N PHE A 81 7.56 3.82 -5.44
CA PHE A 81 7.22 2.89 -6.52
C PHE A 81 7.63 1.46 -6.16
N TYR A 82 6.67 0.55 -6.20
CA TYR A 82 6.85 -0.87 -5.89
C TYR A 82 6.64 -1.68 -7.17
N ARG A 83 7.66 -2.43 -7.59
CA ARG A 83 7.64 -3.18 -8.86
C ARG A 83 8.06 -4.63 -8.65
N ASP A 84 7.32 -5.55 -9.27
CA ASP A 84 7.63 -6.99 -9.26
C ASP A 84 7.90 -7.54 -7.85
N CYS A 85 7.20 -7.01 -6.85
CA CYS A 85 7.34 -7.37 -5.45
C CYS A 85 6.33 -8.44 -5.02
N TYR A 86 6.67 -9.17 -3.96
CA TYR A 86 5.75 -10.05 -3.25
C TYR A 86 5.52 -9.51 -1.83
N ILE A 87 4.30 -9.07 -1.54
CA ILE A 87 3.93 -8.48 -0.24
C ILE A 87 2.87 -9.38 0.39
N THR A 88 3.09 -9.81 1.63
CA THR A 88 2.17 -10.69 2.35
C THR A 88 1.92 -10.20 3.77
N GLY A 89 0.70 -10.42 4.26
CA GLY A 89 0.30 -10.06 5.60
C GLY A 89 -1.17 -10.36 5.86
N THR A 90 -1.68 -9.80 6.94
CA THR A 90 -3.03 -10.05 7.46
C THR A 90 -3.81 -8.75 7.60
N VAL A 91 -3.76 -8.13 8.78
CA VAL A 91 -4.46 -6.87 9.08
C VAL A 91 -3.62 -5.69 8.63
N ASP A 92 -4.22 -4.76 7.89
CA ASP A 92 -3.63 -3.49 7.46
C ASP A 92 -2.22 -3.60 6.87
N PHE A 93 -1.95 -4.69 6.15
CA PHE A 93 -0.59 -5.08 5.78
C PHE A 93 0.07 -4.16 4.74
N ILE A 94 -0.69 -3.29 4.09
CA ILE A 94 -0.18 -2.12 3.35
C ILE A 94 -0.92 -0.91 3.91
N PHE A 95 -0.20 -0.03 4.58
CA PHE A 95 -0.77 1.15 5.22
C PHE A 95 0.20 2.34 5.16
N GLY A 96 -0.33 3.54 5.37
CA GLY A 96 0.43 4.76 5.19
C GLY A 96 -0.41 6.02 5.34
N HIS A 97 0.26 7.16 5.38
CA HIS A 97 -0.39 8.46 5.38
C HIS A 97 0.16 9.30 4.21
N HIS A 98 -0.71 9.77 3.32
CA HIS A 98 -0.32 10.95 2.56
C HIS A 98 -0.31 12.12 3.54
N LYS A 99 0.71 12.99 3.46
CA LYS A 99 0.92 14.09 4.41
C LYS A 99 -0.34 14.97 4.47
N ILE A 100 -1.13 14.79 5.51
CA ILE A 100 -2.21 15.70 5.90
C ILE A 100 -1.54 16.81 6.71
N ILE A 101 -1.71 18.06 6.28
CA ILE A 101 -1.10 19.24 6.91
C ILE A 101 -1.51 19.26 8.40
N PRO A 102 -0.55 19.38 9.35
CA PRO A 102 -0.88 19.50 10.78
C PRO A 102 -1.84 20.67 11.00
N GLY A 103 -3.01 20.40 11.58
CA GLY A 103 -4.09 21.38 11.78
C GLY A 103 -5.25 21.29 10.78
N SER A 104 -5.22 20.38 9.80
CA SER A 104 -6.37 20.17 8.93
C SER A 104 -7.42 19.26 9.60
N THR A 105 -8.71 19.58 9.44
CA THR A 105 -9.87 18.81 9.91
C THR A 105 -10.17 17.58 9.03
N LEU A 106 -9.20 17.09 8.26
CA LEU A 106 -9.36 16.06 7.22
C LEU A 106 -9.19 14.62 7.76
N GLU A 107 -9.55 14.36 9.01
CA GLU A 107 -9.76 12.99 9.46
C GLU A 107 -10.89 12.38 8.61
N GLY A 108 -10.62 11.25 7.95
CA GLY A 108 -11.63 10.53 7.15
C GLY A 108 -11.56 10.65 5.63
N TYR A 109 -10.45 11.12 5.04
CA TYR A 109 -10.25 11.18 3.58
C TYR A 109 -9.33 10.05 3.07
N SER A 110 -9.65 8.81 3.43
CA SER A 110 -8.89 7.65 2.92
C SER A 110 -9.04 7.53 1.40
N ARG A 111 -7.96 7.20 0.68
CA ARG A 111 -7.98 7.03 -0.77
C ARG A 111 -7.21 5.79 -1.19
N ALA A 112 -7.89 4.87 -1.86
CA ALA A 112 -7.30 3.64 -2.38
C ALA A 112 -7.98 3.28 -3.71
N VAL A 113 -7.20 2.81 -4.68
CA VAL A 113 -7.71 2.38 -5.99
C VAL A 113 -7.05 1.08 -6.38
N VAL A 114 -7.86 0.09 -6.78
CA VAL A 114 -7.38 -1.17 -7.37
C VAL A 114 -7.71 -1.14 -8.86
N LEU A 115 -6.68 -1.16 -9.68
CA LEU A 115 -6.77 -0.88 -11.11
C LEU A 115 -6.07 -1.98 -11.93
N GLN A 116 -6.73 -2.44 -13.01
CA GLN A 116 -6.21 -3.42 -13.98
C GLN A 116 -5.58 -4.68 -13.34
N SER A 117 -6.13 -5.09 -12.20
CA SER A 117 -5.54 -6.13 -11.35
C SER A 117 -6.32 -7.44 -11.43
N TYR A 118 -5.65 -8.55 -11.14
CA TYR A 118 -6.31 -9.83 -10.88
C TYR A 118 -6.74 -9.89 -9.41
N ILE A 119 -8.00 -10.23 -9.14
CA ILE A 119 -8.56 -10.36 -7.80
C ILE A 119 -9.06 -11.80 -7.63
N GLY A 120 -8.47 -12.51 -6.66
CA GLY A 120 -8.85 -13.88 -6.30
C GLY A 120 -10.20 -13.95 -5.57
N ASP A 121 -10.69 -15.17 -5.36
CA ASP A 121 -12.00 -15.46 -4.74
C ASP A 121 -12.02 -15.34 -3.22
N HIS A 122 -10.86 -15.14 -2.59
CA HIS A 122 -10.71 -14.90 -1.16
C HIS A 122 -11.15 -13.50 -0.72
N ILE A 123 -11.41 -12.58 -1.67
CA ILE A 123 -11.93 -11.24 -1.36
C ILE A 123 -13.44 -11.31 -1.14
N ASP A 124 -13.89 -10.80 0.01
CA ASP A 124 -15.31 -10.72 0.33
C ASP A 124 -16.08 -9.97 -0.77
N PRO A 125 -17.28 -10.44 -1.19
CA PRO A 125 -18.07 -9.74 -2.20
C PRO A 125 -18.38 -8.27 -1.89
N ALA A 126 -18.44 -7.88 -0.60
CA ALA A 126 -18.57 -6.49 -0.17
C ALA A 126 -17.34 -5.64 -0.57
N GLY A 127 -16.16 -6.25 -0.66
CA GLY A 127 -14.90 -5.69 -1.14
C GLY A 127 -14.14 -4.82 -0.15
N TRP A 128 -14.86 -3.98 0.61
CA TRP A 128 -14.30 -3.03 1.56
C TRP A 128 -14.98 -3.18 2.92
N SER A 129 -14.24 -2.94 4.01
CA SER A 129 -14.73 -3.04 5.39
C SER A 129 -14.82 -1.69 6.09
N VAL A 130 -15.80 -1.56 6.98
CA VAL A 130 -15.94 -0.40 7.86
C VAL A 130 -14.79 -0.37 8.87
N TRP A 131 -14.25 0.81 9.12
CA TRP A 131 -13.30 1.03 10.22
C TRP A 131 -14.03 1.18 11.56
N ASP A 132 -14.88 2.21 11.69
CA ASP A 132 -15.68 2.47 12.89
C ASP A 132 -16.99 3.18 12.51
N GLY A 133 -18.12 2.48 12.65
CA GLY A 133 -19.45 3.01 12.33
C GLY A 133 -19.55 3.65 10.93
N GLU A 134 -20.01 4.90 10.87
CA GLU A 134 -20.16 5.66 9.62
C GLU A 134 -18.95 6.57 9.31
N PHE A 135 -17.86 6.46 10.07
CA PHE A 135 -16.67 7.28 9.89
C PHE A 135 -16.10 7.15 8.47
N ALA A 136 -15.73 8.27 7.87
CA ALA A 136 -15.12 8.38 6.54
C ALA A 136 -15.96 7.89 5.34
N LEU A 137 -17.07 7.17 5.52
CA LEU A 137 -17.79 6.50 4.41
C LEU A 137 -18.28 7.46 3.31
N LYS A 138 -18.48 8.74 3.67
CA LYS A 138 -18.88 9.81 2.74
C LYS A 138 -17.71 10.55 2.09
N THR A 139 -16.55 10.56 2.73
CA THR A 139 -15.39 11.41 2.37
C THR A 139 -14.22 10.62 1.80
N LEU A 140 -14.18 9.30 2.02
CA LEU A 140 -13.22 8.41 1.39
C LEU A 140 -13.41 8.35 -0.14
N TYR A 141 -12.37 7.93 -0.83
CA TYR A 141 -12.40 7.60 -2.25
C TYR A 141 -11.84 6.19 -2.45
N TYR A 142 -12.73 5.21 -2.61
CA TYR A 142 -12.37 3.83 -2.95
C TYR A 142 -12.84 3.48 -4.35
N GLY A 143 -11.89 3.16 -5.22
CA GLY A 143 -12.12 2.95 -6.64
C GLY A 143 -11.70 1.58 -7.14
N GLU A 144 -12.50 0.99 -8.03
CA GLU A 144 -12.14 -0.21 -8.79
C GLU A 144 -12.24 0.07 -10.30
N TYR A 145 -11.22 -0.28 -11.09
CA TYR A 145 -11.20 -0.07 -12.55
C TYR A 145 -10.65 -1.28 -13.30
N VAL A 146 -11.46 -1.88 -14.17
CA VAL A 146 -11.06 -2.95 -15.12
C VAL A 146 -10.27 -4.08 -14.44
N ASN A 147 -10.69 -4.47 -13.23
CA ASN A 147 -10.17 -5.65 -12.54
C ASN A 147 -10.76 -6.93 -13.15
N ARG A 148 -10.04 -8.04 -13.00
CA ARG A 148 -10.41 -9.36 -13.53
C ARG A 148 -10.21 -10.44 -12.47
N GLY A 149 -10.80 -11.62 -12.70
CA GLY A 149 -10.73 -12.75 -11.76
C GLY A 149 -12.01 -12.93 -10.95
N PRO A 150 -12.11 -14.03 -10.19
CA PRO A 150 -13.35 -14.45 -9.54
C PRO A 150 -13.84 -13.47 -8.44
N GLY A 151 -12.95 -12.71 -7.80
CA GLY A 151 -13.33 -11.71 -6.79
C GLY A 151 -13.57 -10.30 -7.33
N ALA A 152 -13.40 -10.07 -8.64
CA ALA A 152 -13.49 -8.73 -9.24
C ALA A 152 -14.93 -8.24 -9.48
N GLY A 153 -15.95 -9.09 -9.26
CA GLY A 153 -17.34 -8.71 -9.48
C GLY A 153 -17.83 -7.63 -8.51
N THR A 154 -18.35 -6.52 -9.03
CA THR A 154 -18.71 -5.35 -8.22
C THR A 154 -20.19 -5.25 -7.82
N SER A 155 -21.04 -6.17 -8.28
CA SER A 155 -22.50 -6.09 -8.06
C SER A 155 -22.92 -6.11 -6.58
N LYS A 156 -22.13 -6.81 -5.75
CA LYS A 156 -22.36 -6.98 -4.30
C LYS A 156 -21.52 -6.04 -3.42
N ARG A 157 -20.76 -5.14 -4.03
CA ARG A 157 -19.91 -4.19 -3.29
C ARG A 157 -20.77 -3.26 -2.43
N VAL A 158 -20.13 -2.77 -1.37
CA VAL A 158 -20.66 -1.74 -0.47
C VAL A 158 -21.29 -0.57 -1.23
N LYS A 159 -22.30 0.07 -0.62
CA LYS A 159 -23.04 1.20 -1.22
C LYS A 159 -22.64 2.56 -0.63
N TRP A 160 -21.43 2.66 -0.09
CA TRP A 160 -20.95 3.89 0.53
C TRP A 160 -20.82 5.00 -0.52
N PRO A 161 -21.16 6.27 -0.18
CA PRO A 161 -20.99 7.38 -1.12
C PRO A 161 -19.55 7.57 -1.63
N GLY A 162 -18.55 7.21 -0.81
CA GLY A 162 -17.14 7.27 -1.18
C GLY A 162 -16.65 6.12 -2.07
N TYR A 163 -17.42 5.05 -2.22
CA TYR A 163 -17.08 3.92 -3.09
C TYR A 163 -17.60 4.13 -4.51
N ARG A 164 -16.81 3.76 -5.53
CA ARG A 164 -17.25 3.80 -6.93
C ARG A 164 -16.57 2.76 -7.80
N VAL A 165 -17.35 2.23 -8.74
CA VAL A 165 -16.81 1.53 -9.92
C VAL A 165 -16.41 2.60 -10.93
N ILE A 166 -15.11 2.73 -11.18
CA ILE A 166 -14.59 3.69 -12.15
C ILE A 166 -14.85 3.11 -13.55
N THR A 167 -15.51 3.89 -14.40
CA THR A 167 -15.78 3.51 -15.81
C THR A 167 -15.06 4.41 -16.79
N SER A 168 -14.64 5.60 -16.37
CA SER A 168 -13.93 6.56 -17.20
C SER A 168 -12.42 6.32 -17.16
N PRO A 169 -11.77 6.08 -18.32
CA PRO A 169 -10.31 6.08 -18.39
C PRO A 169 -9.68 7.40 -17.92
N ALA A 170 -10.38 8.54 -18.10
CA ALA A 170 -9.86 9.84 -17.67
C ALA A 170 -9.81 9.96 -16.14
N GLU A 171 -10.78 9.37 -15.42
CA GLU A 171 -10.73 9.32 -13.95
C GLU A 171 -9.62 8.37 -13.47
N ALA A 172 -9.52 7.20 -14.11
CA ALA A 172 -8.50 6.20 -13.82
C ALA A 172 -7.06 6.71 -14.04
N ARG A 173 -6.83 7.57 -15.04
CA ARG A 173 -5.50 8.15 -15.35
C ARG A 173 -4.90 8.91 -14.17
N ASN A 174 -5.69 9.51 -13.30
CA ASN A 174 -5.18 10.24 -12.13
C ASN A 174 -4.43 9.34 -11.12
N PHE A 175 -4.53 8.02 -11.26
CA PHE A 175 -3.89 7.04 -10.39
C PHE A 175 -2.73 6.31 -11.07
N THR A 176 -2.33 6.71 -12.28
CA THR A 176 -1.18 6.12 -12.97
C THR A 176 0.13 6.67 -12.44
N VAL A 177 1.25 6.06 -12.85
CA VAL A 177 2.59 6.48 -12.45
C VAL A 177 2.89 7.93 -12.85
N ALA A 178 2.44 8.36 -14.03
CA ALA A 178 2.62 9.73 -14.48
C ALA A 178 1.92 10.76 -13.57
N GLU A 179 0.66 10.52 -13.23
CA GLU A 179 -0.13 11.52 -12.50
C GLU A 179 0.07 11.45 -10.99
N LEU A 180 0.09 10.24 -10.41
CA LEU A 180 0.10 10.07 -8.95
C LEU A 180 1.47 10.37 -8.34
N ILE A 181 2.55 9.92 -8.98
CA ILE A 181 3.91 10.01 -8.43
C ILE A 181 4.89 10.75 -9.36
N GLN A 182 4.41 11.32 -10.47
CA GLN A 182 5.24 12.04 -11.44
C GLN A 182 6.43 11.20 -11.92
N GLY A 183 6.20 9.90 -12.10
CA GLY A 183 7.25 8.89 -12.27
C GLY A 183 8.17 9.12 -13.45
N GLY A 184 7.67 9.70 -14.55
CA GLY A 184 8.48 9.99 -15.73
C GLY A 184 9.63 10.98 -15.47
N THR A 185 9.58 11.73 -14.36
CA THR A 185 10.65 12.67 -13.98
C THR A 185 11.80 12.02 -13.21
N TRP A 186 11.64 10.79 -12.71
CA TRP A 186 12.62 10.19 -11.80
C TRP A 186 12.81 8.67 -11.91
N LEU A 187 11.87 7.91 -12.48
CA LEU A 187 12.00 6.45 -12.57
C LEU A 187 13.00 6.01 -13.64
N GLU A 188 13.12 6.76 -14.74
CA GLU A 188 14.02 6.41 -15.85
C GLU A 188 15.48 6.25 -15.39
N SER A 189 15.97 7.17 -14.54
CA SER A 189 17.35 7.14 -14.03
C SER A 189 17.63 5.98 -13.07
N THR A 190 16.59 5.33 -12.53
CA THR A 190 16.74 4.18 -11.62
C THR A 190 16.95 2.86 -12.37
N GLY A 191 16.63 2.81 -13.67
CA GLY A 191 16.68 1.60 -14.49
C GLY A 191 15.57 0.57 -14.20
N VAL A 192 14.62 0.87 -13.30
CA VAL A 192 13.46 0.00 -13.05
C VAL A 192 12.48 0.05 -14.23
N ALA A 193 11.88 -1.09 -14.57
CA ALA A 193 10.79 -1.12 -15.54
C ALA A 193 9.52 -0.48 -14.96
N TYR A 194 8.87 0.38 -15.73
CA TYR A 194 7.60 1.00 -15.33
C TYR A 194 6.70 1.27 -16.56
N THR A 195 5.42 1.47 -16.29
CA THR A 195 4.44 1.90 -17.29
C THR A 195 3.82 3.19 -16.77
N GLU A 196 3.86 4.25 -17.57
CA GLU A 196 3.45 5.60 -17.13
C GLU A 196 1.94 5.78 -17.02
N GLY A 197 1.18 5.10 -17.88
CA GLY A 197 -0.27 5.27 -18.07
C GLY A 197 -1.08 4.00 -17.88
N LEU A 198 -2.31 4.02 -18.40
CA LEU A 198 -3.25 2.89 -18.46
C LEU A 198 -2.96 1.93 -19.61
#